data_AF-A0A5N5WZX6-F1
#
_entry.id   AF-A0A5N5WZX6-F1
#
_cell.length_a   1.000
_cell.length_b   1.000
_cell.length_c   1.000
_cell.angle_alpha   90.00
_cell.angle_beta   90.00
_cell.angle_gamma   90.00
#
_symmetry.space_group_name_H-M   'P 1'
#
loop_
_entity.id
_entity.type
_entity.pdbx_description
1 polymer ?
#
loop_
_entity_poly.entity_id
_entity_poly.type
_entity_poly.pdbx_seq_one_letter_code
_entity_poly.pdbx_strand_id
1 'polypeptide(L)'
;MNEAATENLAKLQLDPETGEMVYKSELKTRFPPEPNSYFHLGHAKAIAINFGFAQYYGGRSIFLFDDTNPDAEEKYFGAIEDIVR
;
A
#
# COMPACT_ATOMS: atom_id res chain seq x y z
N MET A 1 13.03 -20.55 -23.87
CA MET A 1 12.35 -19.52 -23.06
C MET A 1 12.72 -19.80 -21.61
N ASN A 2 13.18 -18.78 -20.88
CA ASN A 2 13.72 -18.94 -19.53
C ASN A 2 12.59 -19.37 -18.56
N GLU A 3 12.72 -20.54 -17.92
CA GLU A 3 11.71 -21.09 -16.98
C GLU A 3 11.34 -20.08 -15.88
N ALA A 4 12.30 -19.26 -15.44
CA ALA A 4 12.08 -18.19 -14.45
C ALA A 4 11.11 -17.08 -14.91
N ALA A 5 10.97 -16.84 -16.22
CA ALA A 5 9.98 -15.90 -16.74
C ALA A 5 8.57 -16.51 -16.74
N THR A 6 8.49 -17.83 -16.99
CA THR A 6 7.23 -18.59 -16.99
C THR A 6 6.66 -18.74 -15.58
N GLU A 7 7.52 -18.92 -14.56
CA GLU A 7 7.10 -18.96 -13.14
C GLU A 7 6.50 -17.64 -12.63
N ASN A 8 6.95 -16.49 -13.16
CA ASN A 8 6.39 -15.20 -12.77
C ASN A 8 5.04 -14.93 -13.45
N LEU A 9 4.85 -15.36 -14.70
CA LEU A 9 3.55 -15.29 -15.38
C LEU A 9 2.49 -16.19 -14.73
N ALA A 10 2.90 -17.29 -14.11
CA ALA A 10 2.00 -18.32 -13.53
C ALA A 10 1.29 -17.93 -12.23
N LYS A 11 1.47 -16.70 -11.73
CA LYS A 11 0.95 -16.27 -10.41
C LYS A 11 -0.27 -15.34 -10.50
N LEU A 12 -0.67 -14.97 -11.71
CA LEU A 12 -1.93 -14.29 -11.97
C LEU A 12 -3.08 -15.29 -11.85
N GLN A 13 -3.94 -15.10 -10.85
CA GLN A 13 -5.15 -15.85 -10.66
C GLN A 13 -6.33 -15.04 -11.18
N LEU A 14 -7.23 -15.65 -11.94
CA LEU A 14 -8.46 -14.97 -12.34
C LEU A 14 -9.33 -14.74 -11.10
N ASP A 15 -9.74 -13.49 -10.87
CA ASP A 15 -10.76 -13.17 -9.88
C ASP A 15 -12.13 -13.60 -10.45
N PRO A 16 -12.83 -14.56 -9.83
CA PRO A 16 -14.11 -15.05 -10.33
C PRO A 16 -15.25 -14.03 -10.20
N GLU A 17 -15.08 -12.96 -9.42
CA GLU A 17 -16.10 -11.90 -9.26
C GLU A 17 -15.89 -10.75 -10.25
N THR A 18 -14.63 -10.32 -10.48
CA THR A 18 -14.33 -9.18 -11.37
C THR A 18 -13.92 -9.59 -12.78
N GLY A 19 -13.51 -10.84 -12.98
CA GLY A 19 -12.96 -11.32 -14.26
C GLY A 19 -11.57 -10.79 -14.58
N GLU A 20 -10.91 -10.12 -13.63
CA GLU A 20 -9.56 -9.60 -13.79
C GLU A 20 -8.50 -10.59 -13.32
N MET A 21 -7.31 -10.52 -13.91
CA MET A 21 -6.17 -11.36 -13.50
C MET A 21 -5.46 -10.69 -12.31
N VAL A 22 -5.54 -11.31 -11.13
CA VAL A 22 -5.04 -10.79 -9.84
C VAL A 22 -3.98 -11.69 -9.21
N TYR A 23 -2.91 -11.10 -8.69
CA TYR A 23 -1.92 -11.82 -7.89
C TYR A 23 -2.43 -11.94 -6.43
N LYS A 24 -3.33 -12.89 -6.17
CA LYS A 24 -3.96 -13.09 -4.84
C LYS A 24 -2.99 -13.31 -3.68
N SER A 25 -1.72 -13.67 -3.94
CA SER A 25 -0.68 -13.85 -2.92
C SER A 25 0.44 -12.80 -2.94
N GLU A 26 0.48 -11.90 -3.94
CA GLU A 26 1.56 -10.89 -4.07
C GLU A 26 1.08 -9.44 -4.08
N LEU A 27 -0.23 -9.17 -3.98
CA LEU A 27 -0.72 -7.79 -3.92
C LEU A 27 -0.15 -7.06 -2.69
N LYS A 28 0.70 -6.08 -2.97
CA LYS A 28 1.34 -5.20 -1.98
C LYS A 28 1.01 -3.76 -2.32
N THR A 29 0.23 -3.10 -1.47
CA THR A 29 0.04 -1.65 -1.52
C THR A 29 0.96 -0.99 -0.50
N ARG A 30 1.13 0.33 -0.62
CA ARG A 30 1.80 1.12 0.41
C ARG A 30 1.10 2.45 0.58
N PHE A 31 1.03 2.93 1.81
CA PHE A 31 0.67 4.31 2.10
C PHE A 31 1.92 5.02 2.62
N PRO A 32 2.58 5.84 1.78
CA PRO A 32 3.81 6.51 2.15
C PRO A 32 3.61 8.00 2.47
N PRO A 33 3.22 8.37 3.70
CA PRO A 33 3.11 9.78 4.05
C PRO A 33 4.49 10.41 4.23
N GLU A 34 4.66 11.61 3.68
CA GLU A 34 5.75 12.50 4.08
C GLU A 34 5.45 13.04 5.49
N PRO A 35 6.36 12.93 6.47
CA PRO A 35 6.14 13.40 7.83
C PRO A 35 6.36 14.92 7.96
N ASN A 36 5.86 15.72 7.02
CA ASN A 36 6.06 17.18 6.99
C ASN A 36 4.88 18.00 7.56
N SER A 37 3.72 17.37 7.76
CA SER A 37 2.46 18.02 8.17
C SER A 37 1.47 17.04 8.80
N TYR A 38 0.42 17.56 9.42
CA TYR A 38 -0.68 16.75 9.94
C TYR A 38 -1.55 16.21 8.81
N PHE A 39 -2.09 15.01 9.00
CA PHE A 39 -3.10 14.49 8.09
C PHE A 39 -4.37 15.34 8.11
N HIS A 40 -4.77 15.77 6.92
CA HIS A 40 -6.11 16.25 6.63
C HIS A 40 -6.96 15.18 5.94
N LEU A 41 -8.24 15.49 5.68
CA LEU A 41 -9.22 14.59 5.07
C LEU A 41 -8.79 13.97 3.73
N GLY A 42 -7.86 14.60 3.01
CA GLY A 42 -7.31 14.07 1.75
C GLY A 42 -6.57 12.74 1.96
N HIS A 43 -5.86 12.60 3.09
CA HIS A 43 -5.15 11.38 3.44
C HIS A 43 -6.11 10.22 3.74
N ALA A 44 -7.31 10.51 4.26
CA ALA A 44 -8.31 9.47 4.52
C ALA A 44 -8.67 8.68 3.25
N LYS A 45 -8.72 9.35 2.09
CA LYS A 45 -8.94 8.67 0.80
C LYS A 45 -7.79 7.74 0.45
N ALA A 46 -6.55 8.20 0.61
CA ALA A 46 -5.36 7.40 0.30
C ALA A 46 -5.23 6.18 1.23
N ILE A 47 -5.52 6.35 2.53
CA ILE A 47 -5.57 5.26 3.52
C ILE A 47 -6.65 4.26 3.12
N ALA A 48 -7.89 4.71 2.91
CA ALA A 48 -9.01 3.82 2.58
C ALA A 48 -8.76 3.01 1.30
N ILE A 49 -8.17 3.63 0.28
CA ILE A 49 -7.82 2.94 -0.96
C ILE A 49 -6.70 1.93 -0.72
N ASN A 50 -5.57 2.31 -0.13
CA ASN A 50 -4.43 1.40 -0.03
C ASN A 50 -4.70 0.21 0.89
N PHE A 51 -5.22 0.47 2.09
CA PHE A 51 -5.53 -0.58 3.07
C PHE A 51 -6.78 -1.36 2.68
N GLY A 52 -7.84 -0.69 2.24
CA GLY A 52 -9.09 -1.33 1.84
C GLY A 52 -8.95 -2.19 0.58
N PHE A 53 -8.18 -1.74 -0.42
CA PHE A 53 -7.90 -2.54 -1.61
C PHE A 53 -7.07 -3.78 -1.27
N ALA A 54 -6.01 -3.62 -0.46
CA ALA A 54 -5.23 -4.77 0.02
C ALA A 54 -6.11 -5.76 0.80
N GLN A 55 -6.96 -5.27 1.69
CA GLN A 55 -7.87 -6.13 2.46
C GLN A 55 -8.88 -6.87 1.57
N TYR A 56 -9.50 -6.18 0.60
CA TYR A 56 -10.48 -6.77 -0.31
C TYR A 56 -9.91 -7.95 -1.11
N TYR A 57 -8.70 -7.78 -1.64
CA TYR A 57 -8.05 -8.79 -2.48
C TYR A 57 -7.16 -9.79 -1.71
N GLY A 58 -7.17 -9.75 -0.37
CA GLY A 58 -6.33 -10.64 0.46
C GLY A 58 -4.82 -10.36 0.40
N GLY A 59 -4.45 -9.15 -0.02
CA GLY A 59 -3.08 -8.66 -0.07
C GLY A 59 -2.59 -8.06 1.25
N ARG A 60 -1.46 -7.33 1.19
CA ARG A 60 -0.89 -6.60 2.33
C ARG A 60 -0.68 -5.14 1.97
N SER A 61 -0.85 -4.25 2.94
CA SER A 61 -0.45 -2.85 2.81
C SER A 61 0.70 -2.55 3.75
N ILE A 62 1.67 -1.76 3.28
CA ILE A 62 2.81 -1.30 4.08
C ILE A 62 2.59 0.16 4.45
N PHE A 63 2.70 0.46 5.73
CA PHE A 63 2.81 1.82 6.22
C PHE A 63 4.29 2.21 6.29
N LEU A 64 4.70 3.21 5.50
CA LEU A 64 6.11 3.56 5.32
C LEU A 64 6.24 5.08 5.34
N PHE A 65 6.92 5.67 6.32
CA PHE A 65 7.21 7.10 6.24
C PHE A 65 8.13 7.40 5.06
N ASP A 66 7.82 8.44 4.28
CA ASP A 66 8.71 8.99 3.25
C ASP A 66 9.55 10.10 3.90
N ASP A 67 10.59 9.68 4.63
CA ASP A 67 11.45 10.48 5.50
C ASP A 67 12.72 10.98 4.78
N THR A 68 12.56 11.44 3.55
CA THR A 68 13.68 11.86 2.70
C THR A 68 14.17 13.28 2.98
N ASN A 69 13.53 14.01 3.88
CA ASN A 69 13.81 15.41 4.21
C ASN A 69 14.10 15.64 5.71
N PRO A 70 15.36 15.50 6.16
CA PRO A 70 15.71 15.47 7.59
C PRO A 70 15.35 16.74 8.38
N ASP A 71 15.07 17.87 7.74
CA ASP A 71 14.80 19.15 8.40
C ASP A 71 13.34 19.32 8.87
N ALA A 72 12.38 18.53 8.35
CA ALA A 72 10.95 18.82 8.47
C ALA A 72 10.14 17.81 9.30
N GLU A 73 10.76 16.77 9.88
CA GLU A 73 10.07 15.49 10.03
C GLU A 73 9.69 15.08 11.47
N GLU A 74 10.50 15.40 12.47
CA GLU A 74 10.43 14.74 13.79
C GLU A 74 9.10 14.96 14.55
N LYS A 75 8.43 16.09 14.30
CA LYS A 75 7.20 16.47 15.01
C LYS A 75 5.95 15.70 14.57
N TYR A 76 5.90 15.24 13.32
CA TYR A 76 4.66 14.75 12.73
C TYR A 76 4.51 13.23 12.78
N PHE A 77 5.59 12.48 13.01
CA PHE A 77 5.55 11.01 13.09
C PHE A 77 4.48 10.48 14.05
N GLY A 78 4.46 10.97 15.30
CA GLY A 78 3.50 10.49 16.30
C GLY A 78 2.05 10.81 15.94
N ALA A 79 1.77 12.02 15.47
CA ALA A 79 0.43 12.43 15.07
C ALA A 79 -0.09 11.67 13.85
N ILE A 80 0.81 11.31 12.93
CA ILE A 80 0.49 10.49 11.76
C ILE A 80 0.24 9.03 12.18
N GLU A 81 1.07 8.47 13.06
CA GLU A 81 0.91 7.10 13.55
C GLU A 81 -0.42 6.91 14.30
N ASP A 82 -0.80 7.87 15.14
CA ASP A 82 -2.06 7.85 15.91
C ASP A 82 -3.32 7.81 15.03
N ILE A 83 -3.25 8.32 13.80
CA ILE A 83 -4.40 8.34 12.87
C ILE A 83 -4.54 7.03 12.10
N VAL A 84 -3.43 6.31 11.90
CA VAL A 84 -3.39 5.08 11.09
C VAL A 84 -3.57 3.82 11.93
N ARG A 85 -3.22 3.86 13.23
CA ARG A 85 -3.45 2.78 14.20
C ARG A 85 -4.94 2.55 14.46
#